data_AF-A0A956JL53-F1
#
_entry.id   AF-A0A956JL53-F1
#
_cell.length_a   1.000
_cell.length_b   1.000
_cell.length_c   1.000
_cell.angle_alpha   90.00
_cell.angle_beta   90.00
_cell.angle_gamma   90.00
#
_symmetry.space_group_name_H-M   'P 1'
#
loop_
_entity.id
_entity.type
_entity.pdbx_description
1 polymer ?
#
loop_
_entity_poly.entity_id
_entity_poly.type
_entity_poly.pdbx_seq_one_letter_code
_entity_poly.pdbx_strand_id
1 'polypeptide(L)'
;MASATTSRLAPALLIALAVVGCGGRTDLGAAGSGGQPHDAALGDVTADAGPAVDQTILDSGPLGDVTIDFRVDRLPQRDVTRDVTVDFPLPPGDATVDQPPLPDAALPDAALPDAATPDAALPDVTLPDLTRDVAVPDASTPDVASPDAALPDMSLPDAALPDVSLPDMSLPDVSPPDVSPDSPPPYDPVLAVTRARYLDDLNKIAQPRPPQSAHWQFVQSYCAKVFAEAGYTVELHAFSSGGQSGVNVIGTRPGLTRPAEQVIVSAHYDHLVGCVGADDNASGVAGVLEAARVLAAAALDRTLIVACWDLEEAGLLGSQAYAARAAQRGEQITMVYVMEMIGYRSTQPGSQSIPNEQLFALLFPQQVARIRANQYRGDFIAAFGNPPTTSALAAIETTAARVGLPATTGSQTAAILALTPLARSDHTPFWLRNFPALFLTDTAEFRNPNYHCRNGTADTVQTLDIDFAVKTTQAMVGSAYQLLNAP
;
A
#
# COMPACT_ATOMS: atom_id res chain seq x y z
N MET A 1 40.64 -13.11 -29.44
CA MET A 1 39.57 -13.22 -30.46
C MET A 1 38.24 -13.34 -29.75
N ALA A 2 37.20 -12.73 -30.33
CA ALA A 2 35.81 -12.60 -29.86
C ALA A 2 35.55 -11.49 -28.81
N SER A 3 35.20 -10.33 -29.36
CA SER A 3 34.62 -9.14 -28.72
C SER A 3 33.14 -9.39 -28.41
N ALA A 4 32.69 -8.98 -27.21
CA ALA A 4 31.28 -8.97 -26.84
C ALA A 4 30.71 -7.56 -27.12
N THR A 5 29.88 -7.47 -28.17
CA THR A 5 29.10 -6.29 -28.52
C THR A 5 27.93 -6.14 -27.54
N THR A 6 28.00 -5.16 -26.64
CA THR A 6 26.86 -4.71 -25.85
C THR A 6 26.02 -3.74 -26.69
N SER A 7 24.73 -4.06 -26.80
CA SER A 7 23.70 -3.26 -27.48
C SER A 7 23.55 -1.89 -26.79
N ARG A 8 23.95 -0.81 -27.48
CA ARG A 8 23.69 0.59 -27.12
C ARG A 8 22.44 1.07 -27.87
N LEU A 9 21.25 0.77 -27.35
CA LEU A 9 19.97 1.34 -27.82
C LEU A 9 19.07 1.53 -26.61
N ALA A 10 19.28 2.61 -25.85
CA ALA A 10 18.46 2.95 -24.68
C ALA A 10 18.32 4.45 -24.37
N PRO A 11 19.26 5.37 -24.72
CA PRO A 11 19.09 6.77 -24.32
C PRO A 11 18.16 7.58 -25.22
N ALA A 12 18.02 7.21 -26.50
CA ALA A 12 17.29 8.03 -27.48
C ALA A 12 15.76 7.93 -27.36
N LEU A 13 15.23 6.85 -26.79
CA LEU A 13 13.78 6.66 -26.62
C LEU A 13 13.24 7.37 -25.36
N LEU A 14 14.10 7.69 -24.39
CA LEU A 14 13.70 8.34 -23.13
C LEU A 14 13.31 9.81 -23.28
N ILE A 15 13.80 10.51 -24.32
CA ILE A 15 13.57 11.96 -24.49
C ILE A 15 12.26 12.24 -25.24
N ALA A 16 11.78 11.30 -26.07
CA ALA A 16 10.59 11.52 -26.91
C ALA A 16 9.25 11.29 -26.18
N LEU A 17 9.22 10.53 -25.06
CA LEU A 17 7.98 10.18 -24.36
C LEU A 17 7.60 11.12 -23.19
N ALA A 18 8.50 12.01 -22.78
CA ALA A 18 8.23 12.94 -21.67
C ALA A 18 7.30 14.12 -22.03
N VAL A 19 6.94 14.30 -23.31
CA VAL A 19 6.14 15.45 -23.78
C VAL A 19 4.66 15.11 -24.02
N VAL A 20 4.24 13.84 -23.94
CA VAL A 20 2.85 13.43 -24.26
C VAL A 20 2.03 13.03 -23.02
N GLY A 21 2.62 13.06 -21.83
CA GLY A 21 2.00 12.59 -20.59
C GLY A 21 1.33 13.66 -19.74
N CYS A 22 0.55 14.59 -20.30
CA CYS A 22 -0.27 15.53 -19.51
C CYS A 22 -1.52 15.99 -20.30
N GLY A 23 -2.69 15.48 -19.90
CA GLY A 23 -3.97 16.20 -19.90
C GLY A 23 -4.64 16.58 -21.22
N GLY A 24 -5.86 16.05 -21.42
CA GLY A 24 -6.91 16.76 -22.17
C GLY A 24 -7.42 16.06 -23.42
N ARG A 25 -8.54 15.33 -23.28
CA ARG A 25 -9.46 15.12 -24.40
C ARG A 25 -9.97 16.50 -24.83
N THR A 26 -9.60 16.95 -26.01
CA THR A 26 -10.34 17.99 -26.73
C THR A 26 -11.30 17.30 -27.69
N ASP A 27 -12.60 17.47 -27.45
CA ASP A 27 -13.62 17.23 -28.47
C ASP A 27 -13.36 18.17 -29.65
N LEU A 28 -12.99 17.60 -30.80
CA LEU A 28 -12.97 18.33 -32.06
C LEU A 28 -14.18 17.92 -32.88
N GLY A 29 -15.15 18.84 -32.91
CA GLY A 29 -16.31 18.78 -33.79
C GLY A 29 -15.91 18.70 -35.26
N ALA A 30 -16.72 17.97 -36.01
CA ALA A 30 -16.59 17.75 -37.43
C ALA A 30 -16.66 19.05 -38.26
N ALA A 31 -15.68 19.26 -39.15
CA ALA A 31 -15.86 19.97 -40.41
C ALA A 31 -14.74 19.64 -41.43
N GLY A 32 -15.11 18.92 -42.50
CA GLY A 32 -14.74 19.24 -43.90
C GLY A 32 -13.28 19.17 -44.41
N SER A 33 -13.07 18.17 -45.27
CA SER A 33 -12.30 18.18 -46.54
C SER A 33 -10.75 18.08 -46.58
N GLY A 34 -10.28 16.91 -47.06
CA GLY A 34 -9.46 16.78 -48.28
C GLY A 34 -7.92 16.90 -48.20
N GLY A 35 -7.21 15.77 -48.39
CA GLY A 35 -5.79 15.77 -48.81
C GLY A 35 -5.00 14.51 -48.41
N GLN A 36 -4.39 13.82 -49.39
CA GLN A 36 -3.62 12.57 -49.27
C GLN A 36 -2.15 12.75 -48.77
N PRO A 37 -1.42 11.66 -48.41
CA PRO A 37 -0.19 11.72 -47.62
C PRO A 37 1.10 11.69 -48.47
N HIS A 38 2.24 12.11 -47.88
CA HIS A 38 3.58 11.86 -48.40
C HIS A 38 4.52 11.30 -47.31
N ASP A 39 5.21 10.21 -47.66
CA ASP A 39 6.30 9.54 -46.94
C ASP A 39 7.55 10.42 -46.78
N ALA A 40 8.26 10.28 -45.66
CA ALA A 40 9.71 10.52 -45.59
C ALA A 40 10.38 9.68 -44.47
N ALA A 41 11.50 9.06 -44.84
CA ALA A 41 12.19 7.98 -44.15
C ALA A 41 13.08 8.42 -42.96
N LEU A 42 13.31 7.46 -42.04
CA LEU A 42 14.22 7.54 -40.89
C LEU A 42 15.69 7.33 -41.32
N GLY A 43 16.58 8.22 -40.87
CA GLY A 43 18.03 8.09 -40.96
C GLY A 43 18.67 8.12 -39.56
N ASP A 44 19.58 7.18 -39.32
CA ASP A 44 20.22 6.82 -38.05
C ASP A 44 21.32 7.81 -37.62
N VAL A 45 21.41 8.18 -36.32
CA VAL A 45 22.49 9.00 -35.75
C VAL A 45 22.90 8.49 -34.36
N THR A 46 24.15 8.05 -34.24
CA THR A 46 24.80 7.65 -32.97
C THR A 46 25.60 8.82 -32.36
N ALA A 47 25.52 9.03 -31.05
CA ALA A 47 26.38 9.99 -30.33
C ALA A 47 26.88 9.45 -28.97
N ASP A 48 28.12 9.81 -28.65
CA ASP A 48 28.99 9.31 -27.57
C ASP A 48 28.88 10.15 -26.29
N ALA A 49 29.18 9.58 -25.12
CA ALA A 49 28.97 10.18 -23.79
C ALA A 49 30.23 10.85 -23.19
N GLY A 50 30.06 12.01 -22.54
CA GLY A 50 31.06 12.67 -21.67
C GLY A 50 30.47 13.87 -20.90
N PRO A 51 31.02 14.28 -19.72
CA PRO A 51 30.18 14.55 -18.54
C PRO A 51 30.24 15.96 -17.91
N ALA A 52 29.33 16.15 -16.93
CA ALA A 52 29.31 17.07 -15.78
C ALA A 52 28.75 18.51 -15.96
N VAL A 53 27.72 18.84 -15.16
CA VAL A 53 27.29 20.23 -14.88
C VAL A 53 27.28 20.42 -13.36
N ASP A 54 28.00 21.46 -12.92
CA ASP A 54 28.15 21.95 -11.56
C ASP A 54 26.96 22.87 -11.20
N GLN A 55 26.41 22.77 -9.98
CA GLN A 55 25.30 23.61 -9.53
C GLN A 55 25.79 24.59 -8.46
N THR A 56 25.66 25.89 -8.76
CA THR A 56 25.76 26.95 -7.74
C THR A 56 24.42 27.68 -7.66
N ILE A 57 23.79 27.66 -6.48
CA ILE A 57 22.58 28.41 -6.16
C ILE A 57 23.00 29.76 -5.57
N LEU A 58 22.41 30.86 -6.04
CA LEU A 58 22.44 32.16 -5.39
C LEU A 58 21.04 32.59 -4.98
N ASP A 59 21.02 33.34 -3.87
CA ASP A 59 19.94 33.61 -2.94
C ASP A 59 18.85 34.61 -3.43
N SER A 60 17.75 34.58 -2.67
CA SER A 60 16.41 35.19 -2.70
C SER A 60 16.20 36.68 -3.07
N GLY A 61 15.06 36.94 -3.75
CA GLY A 61 14.42 38.25 -3.99
C GLY A 61 13.01 38.09 -4.62
N PRO A 62 12.08 39.06 -4.50
CA PRO A 62 10.64 38.85 -4.71
C PRO A 62 10.25 38.74 -6.19
N LEU A 63 9.40 37.75 -6.45
CA LEU A 63 8.62 37.45 -7.67
C LEU A 63 8.84 38.39 -8.87
N GLY A 64 9.69 37.95 -9.80
CA GLY A 64 9.83 38.43 -11.15
C GLY A 64 10.38 37.30 -12.03
N ASP A 65 9.95 37.27 -13.29
CA ASP A 65 10.17 36.24 -14.30
C ASP A 65 11.46 35.41 -14.18
N VAL A 66 11.32 34.08 -14.15
CA VAL A 66 12.45 33.15 -14.21
C VAL A 66 12.75 32.86 -15.69
N THR A 67 13.80 33.50 -16.21
CA THR A 67 14.35 33.15 -17.53
C THR A 67 15.34 32.00 -17.38
N ILE A 68 15.04 30.84 -17.98
CA ILE A 68 15.97 29.71 -18.08
C ILE A 68 16.65 29.79 -19.45
N ASP A 69 17.94 30.10 -19.47
CA ASP A 69 18.72 30.28 -20.69
C ASP A 69 19.53 29.00 -20.99
N PHE A 70 19.30 28.38 -22.16
CA PHE A 70 20.05 27.20 -22.60
C PHE A 70 21.10 27.62 -23.62
N ARG A 71 22.38 27.70 -23.21
CA ARG A 71 23.50 27.83 -24.14
C ARG A 71 24.04 26.47 -24.55
N VAL A 72 23.97 26.18 -25.84
CA VAL A 72 24.67 25.06 -26.48
C VAL A 72 25.83 25.65 -27.27
N ASP A 73 27.07 25.44 -26.79
CA ASP A 73 28.26 25.95 -27.47
C ASP A 73 28.78 24.98 -28.55
N ARG A 74 28.95 25.54 -29.77
CA ARG A 74 29.70 25.09 -30.97
C ARG A 74 28.98 24.10 -31.92
N LEU A 75 28.85 24.30 -33.24
CA LEU A 75 29.33 25.25 -34.28
C LEU A 75 28.47 25.03 -35.57
N PRO A 76 28.65 25.78 -36.69
CA PRO A 76 28.14 27.11 -37.01
C PRO A 76 26.98 27.10 -38.03
N GLN A 77 26.21 28.20 -38.03
CA GLN A 77 25.21 28.64 -39.01
C GLN A 77 23.72 28.43 -38.66
N ARG A 78 23.07 29.60 -38.57
CA ARG A 78 21.65 29.92 -38.36
C ARG A 78 21.16 29.84 -36.93
N ASP A 79 21.30 30.97 -36.25
CA ASP A 79 20.48 31.36 -35.11
C ASP A 79 19.01 31.19 -35.45
N VAL A 80 18.32 30.35 -34.69
CA VAL A 80 16.86 30.35 -34.59
C VAL A 80 16.56 30.51 -33.11
N THR A 81 16.44 31.76 -32.66
CA THR A 81 15.82 32.09 -31.38
C THR A 81 14.34 31.76 -31.50
N ARG A 82 13.83 30.87 -30.66
CA ARG A 82 12.38 30.72 -30.45
C ARG A 82 12.09 31.19 -29.04
N ASP A 83 11.50 32.37 -28.96
CA ASP A 83 10.92 32.86 -27.72
C ASP A 83 9.67 32.03 -27.42
N VAL A 84 9.66 31.35 -26.27
CA VAL A 84 8.46 30.71 -25.73
C VAL A 84 8.02 31.55 -24.54
N THR A 85 7.03 32.42 -24.77
CA THR A 85 6.34 33.14 -23.69
C THR A 85 5.21 32.28 -23.17
N VAL A 86 5.23 31.97 -21.87
CA VAL A 86 4.12 31.32 -21.17
C VAL A 86 3.42 32.39 -20.34
N ASP A 87 2.26 32.85 -20.82
CA ASP A 87 1.41 33.81 -20.09
C ASP A 87 0.49 33.05 -19.11
N PHE A 88 0.54 33.42 -17.83
CA PHE A 88 -0.43 33.02 -16.84
C PHE A 88 -1.47 34.15 -16.68
N PRO A 89 -2.75 33.95 -17.05
CA PRO A 89 -3.76 34.97 -16.81
C PRO A 89 -4.02 35.09 -15.32
N LEU A 90 -3.81 36.28 -14.76
CA LEU A 90 -4.29 36.65 -13.44
C LEU A 90 -5.83 36.67 -13.43
N PRO A 91 -6.49 36.21 -12.36
CA PRO A 91 -7.94 36.37 -12.23
C PRO A 91 -8.30 37.86 -12.13
N PRO A 92 -9.45 38.29 -12.67
CA PRO A 92 -9.88 39.68 -12.58
C PRO A 92 -10.11 40.04 -11.11
N GLY A 93 -9.46 41.12 -10.67
CA GLY A 93 -9.74 41.75 -9.39
C GLY A 93 -11.15 42.33 -9.42
N ASP A 94 -11.92 42.03 -8.37
CA ASP A 94 -13.22 42.65 -8.18
C ASP A 94 -13.20 43.64 -7.02
N ALA A 95 -13.89 44.74 -7.30
CA ALA A 95 -13.87 45.97 -6.55
C ALA A 95 -14.65 45.88 -5.23
N THR A 96 -14.29 46.81 -4.34
CA THR A 96 -14.94 47.18 -3.08
C THR A 96 -16.46 46.99 -3.05
N VAL A 97 -16.95 46.20 -2.09
CA VAL A 97 -18.35 46.22 -1.65
C VAL A 97 -18.41 46.68 -0.20
N ASP A 98 -19.06 47.82 0.01
CA ASP A 98 -19.42 48.38 1.33
C ASP A 98 -20.22 47.37 2.16
N GLN A 99 -19.83 47.17 3.42
CA GLN A 99 -20.63 46.42 4.39
C GLN A 99 -21.65 47.33 5.08
N PRO A 100 -22.96 46.98 5.11
CA PRO A 100 -23.88 47.51 6.09
C PRO A 100 -23.80 46.72 7.43
N PRO A 101 -24.10 47.33 8.58
CA PRO A 101 -23.91 46.71 9.89
C PRO A 101 -24.93 45.60 10.17
N LEU A 102 -24.48 44.58 10.89
CA LEU A 102 -25.26 43.43 11.36
C LEU A 102 -26.43 43.86 12.28
N PRO A 103 -27.63 43.27 12.17
CA PRO A 103 -28.63 43.39 13.21
C PRO A 103 -28.42 42.33 14.30
N ASP A 104 -28.50 42.77 15.57
CA ASP A 104 -28.65 41.92 16.74
C ASP A 104 -29.91 41.06 16.62
N ALA A 105 -29.75 39.75 16.62
CA ALA A 105 -30.86 38.80 16.74
C ALA A 105 -30.58 37.83 17.89
N ALA A 106 -31.32 38.05 18.99
CA ALA A 106 -31.42 37.17 20.13
C ALA A 106 -31.94 35.77 19.71
N LEU A 107 -31.37 34.74 20.32
CA LEU A 107 -31.82 33.35 20.21
C LEU A 107 -33.25 33.21 20.77
N PRO A 108 -34.17 32.51 20.10
CA PRO A 108 -35.40 32.07 20.73
C PRO A 108 -35.17 30.73 21.46
N ASP A 109 -35.65 30.66 22.70
CA ASP A 109 -35.78 29.43 23.48
C ASP A 109 -36.69 28.44 22.75
N ALA A 110 -36.11 27.33 22.28
CA ALA A 110 -36.87 26.19 21.76
C ALA A 110 -36.94 25.10 22.84
N ALA A 111 -38.11 25.01 23.47
CA ALA A 111 -38.48 23.92 24.36
C ALA A 111 -38.53 22.58 23.61
N LEU A 112 -37.97 21.54 24.22
CA LEU A 112 -38.08 20.15 23.78
C LEU A 112 -39.54 19.66 23.90
N PRO A 113 -40.11 18.95 22.91
CA PRO A 113 -41.32 18.18 23.13
C PRO A 113 -40.99 16.81 23.72
N ASP A 114 -41.71 16.45 24.78
CA ASP A 114 -41.74 15.11 25.37
C ASP A 114 -42.29 14.09 24.35
N ALA A 115 -41.44 13.17 23.89
CA ALA A 115 -41.86 12.02 23.09
C ALA A 115 -41.97 10.79 23.99
N ALA A 116 -43.22 10.41 24.31
CA ALA A 116 -43.56 9.15 24.94
C ALA A 116 -43.22 7.97 24.00
N THR A 117 -42.53 6.96 24.53
CA THR A 117 -42.24 5.69 23.86
C THR A 117 -43.51 4.86 23.70
N PRO A 118 -43.83 4.30 22.52
CA PRO A 118 -44.82 3.24 22.42
C PRO A 118 -44.20 1.90 22.80
N ASP A 119 -44.89 1.19 23.70
CA ASP A 119 -44.66 -0.20 24.04
C ASP A 119 -44.91 -1.08 22.80
N ALA A 120 -43.87 -1.73 22.28
CA ALA A 120 -43.98 -2.70 21.19
C ALA A 120 -43.80 -4.11 21.75
N ALA A 121 -44.92 -4.79 21.97
CA ALA A 121 -44.98 -6.21 22.30
C ALA A 121 -44.42 -7.07 21.15
N LEU A 122 -43.59 -8.05 21.50
CA LEU A 122 -43.07 -9.07 20.58
C LEU A 122 -44.23 -9.94 20.06
N PRO A 123 -44.28 -10.29 18.76
CA PRO A 123 -45.22 -11.28 18.27
C PRO A 123 -44.77 -12.70 18.64
N ASP A 124 -45.74 -13.48 19.12
CA ASP A 124 -45.62 -14.90 19.42
C ASP A 124 -45.51 -15.69 18.10
N VAL A 125 -44.39 -16.39 17.88
CA VAL A 125 -44.18 -17.22 16.68
C VAL A 125 -44.42 -18.68 17.05
N THR A 126 -45.62 -19.16 16.73
CA THR A 126 -45.96 -20.59 16.77
C THR A 126 -45.37 -21.32 15.57
N LEU A 127 -44.57 -22.36 15.82
CA LEU A 127 -44.10 -23.30 14.80
C LEU A 127 -45.27 -24.17 14.27
N PRO A 128 -45.41 -24.38 12.95
CA PRO A 128 -46.36 -25.36 12.44
C PRO A 128 -45.82 -26.79 12.57
N ASP A 129 -46.65 -27.64 13.17
CA ASP A 129 -46.53 -29.11 13.16
C ASP A 129 -46.84 -29.64 11.75
N LEU A 130 -45.88 -30.33 11.15
CA LEU A 130 -46.03 -31.03 9.87
C LEU A 130 -45.60 -32.48 10.05
N THR A 131 -46.51 -33.30 10.58
CA THR A 131 -46.48 -34.75 10.39
C THR A 131 -46.84 -35.06 8.93
N ARG A 132 -45.88 -35.52 8.13
CA ARG A 132 -46.17 -36.23 6.88
C ARG A 132 -45.16 -37.35 6.65
N ASP A 133 -45.66 -38.57 6.80
CA ASP A 133 -44.99 -39.82 6.46
C ASP A 133 -44.55 -39.84 4.99
N VAL A 134 -43.24 -39.97 4.77
CA VAL A 134 -42.67 -40.45 3.50
C VAL A 134 -41.58 -41.46 3.85
N ALA A 135 -41.78 -42.69 3.40
CA ALA A 135 -40.88 -43.82 3.58
C ALA A 135 -39.50 -43.55 2.97
N VAL A 136 -38.46 -43.82 3.75
CA VAL A 136 -37.07 -43.84 3.28
C VAL A 136 -36.77 -45.24 2.74
N PRO A 137 -36.22 -45.40 1.52
CA PRO A 137 -35.78 -46.69 1.05
C PRO A 137 -34.47 -47.09 1.73
N ASP A 138 -34.41 -48.35 2.13
CA ASP A 138 -33.25 -49.03 2.71
C ASP A 138 -32.15 -49.15 1.63
N ALA A 139 -31.00 -48.53 1.86
CA ALA A 139 -29.82 -48.65 1.00
C ALA A 139 -28.64 -49.09 1.86
N SER A 140 -28.42 -50.40 1.89
CA SER A 140 -27.23 -51.07 2.40
C SER A 140 -25.95 -50.51 1.77
N THR A 141 -24.99 -50.12 2.61
CA THR A 141 -23.61 -49.84 2.21
C THR A 141 -22.94 -51.12 1.68
N PRO A 142 -22.17 -51.09 0.58
CA PRO A 142 -21.32 -52.20 0.21
C PRO A 142 -20.03 -52.19 1.02
N ASP A 143 -19.72 -53.32 1.66
CA ASP A 143 -18.38 -53.61 2.18
C ASP A 143 -17.38 -53.68 1.02
N VAL A 144 -16.35 -52.82 1.05
CA VAL A 144 -15.20 -52.91 0.16
C VAL A 144 -14.00 -53.37 0.98
N ALA A 145 -13.67 -54.65 0.85
CA ALA A 145 -12.42 -55.22 1.36
C ALA A 145 -11.22 -54.73 0.54
N SER A 146 -10.14 -54.33 1.21
CA SER A 146 -8.84 -54.08 0.59
C SER A 146 -8.24 -55.37 0.01
N PRO A 147 -7.61 -55.35 -1.17
CA PRO A 147 -6.89 -56.52 -1.68
C PRO A 147 -5.51 -56.65 -1.02
N ASP A 148 -5.22 -57.84 -0.52
CA ASP A 148 -3.87 -58.26 -0.12
C ASP A 148 -2.98 -58.36 -1.36
N ALA A 149 -1.96 -57.51 -1.44
CA ALA A 149 -0.92 -57.59 -2.46
C ALA A 149 0.28 -58.36 -1.88
N ALA A 150 0.39 -59.64 -2.23
CA ALA A 150 1.58 -60.44 -1.95
C ALA A 150 2.76 -59.95 -2.80
N LEU A 151 3.86 -59.55 -2.14
CA LEU A 151 5.15 -59.27 -2.79
C LEU A 151 5.84 -60.59 -3.18
N PRO A 152 6.57 -60.65 -4.32
CA PRO A 152 7.33 -61.83 -4.69
C PRO A 152 8.62 -61.93 -3.85
N ASP A 153 8.94 -63.15 -3.46
CA ASP A 153 10.15 -63.51 -2.71
C ASP A 153 11.36 -63.47 -3.65
N MET A 154 12.23 -62.46 -3.51
CA MET A 154 13.52 -62.39 -4.19
C MET A 154 14.64 -62.68 -3.19
N SER A 155 15.19 -63.89 -3.27
CA SER A 155 16.40 -64.30 -2.55
C SER A 155 17.63 -63.52 -3.05
N LEU A 156 18.24 -62.72 -2.18
CA LEU A 156 19.57 -62.12 -2.40
C LEU A 156 20.68 -63.12 -2.03
N PRO A 157 21.83 -63.14 -2.73
CA PRO A 157 22.97 -63.99 -2.37
C PRO A 157 23.73 -63.45 -1.16
N ASP A 158 24.16 -64.37 -0.28
CA ASP A 158 25.03 -64.08 0.87
C ASP A 158 26.39 -63.54 0.43
N ALA A 159 26.59 -62.23 0.59
CA ALA A 159 27.91 -61.61 0.55
C ALA A 159 28.33 -61.29 2.00
N ALA A 160 29.28 -62.07 2.51
CA ALA A 160 29.91 -61.82 3.80
C ALA A 160 30.66 -60.48 3.79
N LEU A 161 30.21 -59.52 4.61
CA LEU A 161 30.94 -58.29 4.90
C LEU A 161 32.02 -58.56 5.98
N PRO A 162 33.21 -57.95 5.90
CA PRO A 162 34.25 -58.12 6.90
C PRO A 162 33.89 -57.39 8.20
N ASP A 163 34.21 -58.01 9.33
CA ASP A 163 34.05 -57.47 10.68
C ASP A 163 34.97 -56.25 10.86
N VAL A 164 34.38 -55.05 10.94
CA VAL A 164 35.08 -53.83 11.32
C VAL A 164 34.53 -53.38 12.68
N SER A 165 35.30 -53.62 13.72
CA SER A 165 35.02 -53.12 15.07
C SER A 165 35.18 -51.60 15.11
N LEU A 166 34.07 -50.88 15.24
CA LEU A 166 34.06 -49.44 15.52
C LEU A 166 34.40 -49.19 16.99
N PRO A 167 35.18 -48.15 17.33
CA PRO A 167 35.44 -47.78 18.72
C PRO A 167 34.19 -47.19 19.38
N ASP A 168 33.96 -47.55 20.64
CA ASP A 168 32.92 -46.96 21.50
C ASP A 168 33.16 -45.46 21.67
N MET A 169 32.41 -44.63 20.92
CA MET A 169 32.23 -43.23 21.26
C MET A 169 30.92 -43.08 22.01
N SER A 170 31.02 -42.79 23.31
CA SER A 170 29.89 -42.36 24.12
C SER A 170 29.34 -41.04 23.54
N LEU A 171 28.08 -41.07 23.10
CA LEU A 171 27.34 -39.86 22.77
C LEU A 171 27.16 -39.04 24.05
N PRO A 172 27.43 -37.72 24.04
CA PRO A 172 27.07 -36.88 25.16
C PRO A 172 25.56 -36.91 25.35
N ASP A 173 25.12 -37.17 26.58
CA ASP A 173 23.72 -37.13 27.00
C ASP A 173 23.27 -35.66 26.99
N VAL A 174 22.68 -35.23 25.87
CA VAL A 174 22.04 -33.92 25.76
C VAL A 174 20.56 -34.15 26.06
N SER A 175 20.19 -34.03 27.33
CA SER A 175 18.78 -33.97 27.71
C SER A 175 18.13 -32.79 26.98
N PRO A 176 16.98 -32.96 26.29
CA PRO A 176 16.24 -31.83 25.75
C PRO A 176 15.88 -30.88 26.91
N PRO A 177 15.86 -29.56 26.68
CA PRO A 177 15.51 -28.61 27.73
C PRO A 177 14.13 -28.97 28.30
N ASP A 178 14.04 -28.97 29.63
CA ASP A 178 12.83 -29.21 30.39
C ASP A 178 11.85 -28.04 30.16
N VAL A 179 11.07 -28.12 29.08
CA VAL A 179 9.98 -27.18 28.83
C VAL A 179 8.77 -27.75 29.58
N SER A 180 8.53 -27.22 30.79
CA SER A 180 7.32 -27.54 31.56
C SER A 180 6.07 -27.34 30.67
N PRO A 181 5.17 -28.33 30.58
CA PRO A 181 3.99 -28.30 29.70
C PRO A 181 2.97 -27.20 30.07
N ASP A 182 3.16 -26.50 31.18
CA ASP A 182 2.29 -25.43 31.69
C ASP A 182 2.74 -24.00 31.29
N SER A 183 3.81 -23.84 30.50
CA SER A 183 4.18 -22.50 30.00
C SER A 183 3.30 -22.12 28.81
N PRO A 184 2.62 -20.95 28.81
CA PRO A 184 1.87 -20.51 27.65
C PRO A 184 2.80 -20.43 26.43
N PRO A 185 2.29 -20.72 25.22
CA PRO A 185 3.11 -20.65 24.03
C PRO A 185 3.72 -19.25 23.89
N PRO A 186 4.95 -19.14 23.35
CA PRO A 186 5.60 -17.85 23.15
C PRO A 186 4.71 -16.93 22.31
N TYR A 187 4.69 -15.64 22.68
CA TYR A 187 3.86 -14.65 22.00
C TYR A 187 4.20 -14.59 20.50
N ASP A 188 3.18 -14.79 19.67
CA ASP A 188 3.31 -14.71 18.22
C ASP A 188 2.48 -13.53 17.69
N PRO A 189 3.13 -12.43 17.30
CA PRO A 189 2.41 -11.25 16.82
C PRO A 189 1.62 -11.54 15.53
N VAL A 190 2.04 -12.49 14.69
CA VAL A 190 1.31 -12.83 13.47
C VAL A 190 -0.06 -13.43 13.81
N LEU A 191 -0.12 -14.31 14.80
CA LEU A 191 -1.38 -14.94 15.22
C LEU A 191 -2.19 -14.08 16.20
N ALA A 192 -1.57 -13.07 16.81
CA ALA A 192 -2.25 -12.12 17.69
C ALA A 192 -3.13 -11.10 16.94
N VAL A 193 -2.95 -10.93 15.62
CA VAL A 193 -3.86 -10.16 14.76
C VAL A 193 -5.21 -10.87 14.71
N THR A 194 -6.28 -10.18 15.08
CA THR A 194 -7.63 -10.75 15.14
C THR A 194 -8.57 -10.11 14.13
N ARG A 195 -9.37 -10.95 13.47
CA ARG A 195 -10.45 -10.51 12.59
C ARG A 195 -11.47 -9.61 13.30
N ALA A 196 -11.78 -9.91 14.56
CA ALA A 196 -12.80 -9.19 15.31
C ALA A 196 -12.42 -7.72 15.55
N ARG A 197 -11.21 -7.44 16.04
CA ARG A 197 -10.74 -6.06 16.26
C ARG A 197 -10.58 -5.32 14.94
N TYR A 198 -9.98 -5.97 13.93
CA TYR A 198 -9.82 -5.39 12.60
C TYR A 198 -11.17 -4.94 12.00
N LEU A 199 -12.17 -5.83 12.00
CA LEU A 199 -13.49 -5.53 11.43
C LEU A 199 -14.24 -4.47 12.25
N ASP A 200 -14.10 -4.48 13.57
CA ASP A 200 -14.69 -3.47 14.45
C ASP A 200 -14.08 -2.07 14.22
N ASP A 201 -12.78 -1.97 13.98
CA ASP A 201 -12.14 -0.72 13.59
C ASP A 201 -12.58 -0.27 12.19
N LEU A 202 -12.55 -1.18 11.22
CA LEU A 202 -12.96 -0.91 9.84
C LEU A 202 -14.38 -0.33 9.77
N ASN A 203 -15.34 -0.92 10.50
CA ASN A 203 -16.72 -0.43 10.52
C ASN A 203 -16.87 0.97 11.14
N LYS A 204 -15.99 1.36 12.07
CA LYS A 204 -15.99 2.73 12.62
C LYS A 204 -15.39 3.72 11.64
N ILE A 205 -14.37 3.32 10.88
CA ILE A 205 -13.64 4.22 9.98
C ILE A 205 -14.37 4.40 8.64
N ALA A 206 -14.91 3.32 8.07
CA ALA A 206 -15.54 3.27 6.75
C ALA A 206 -16.91 3.99 6.72
N GLN A 207 -16.86 5.31 6.81
CA GLN A 207 -17.95 6.24 6.53
C GLN A 207 -17.36 7.47 5.81
N PRO A 208 -18.19 8.29 5.13
CA PRO A 208 -17.71 9.46 4.42
C PRO A 208 -16.91 10.39 5.33
N ARG A 209 -15.65 10.65 4.97
CA ARG A 209 -14.68 11.41 5.77
C ARG A 209 -13.86 12.40 4.95
N PRO A 210 -14.51 13.29 4.17
CA PRO A 210 -13.78 14.38 3.54
C PRO A 210 -13.05 15.22 4.58
N PRO A 211 -11.87 15.78 4.24
CA PRO A 211 -11.13 16.65 5.14
C PRO A 211 -12.04 17.70 5.79
N GLN A 212 -11.80 17.97 7.08
CA GLN A 212 -12.57 18.91 7.92
C GLN A 212 -14.02 18.49 8.26
N SER A 213 -14.49 17.32 7.80
CA SER A 213 -15.78 16.78 8.24
C SER A 213 -15.73 16.27 9.69
N ALA A 214 -16.92 16.14 10.31
CA ALA A 214 -17.04 15.59 11.66
C ALA A 214 -16.49 14.16 11.75
N HIS A 215 -16.75 13.32 10.74
CA HIS A 215 -16.26 11.93 10.75
C HIS A 215 -14.75 11.84 10.50
N TRP A 216 -14.19 12.70 9.64
CA TRP A 216 -12.74 12.83 9.49
C TRP A 216 -12.05 13.18 10.82
N GLN A 217 -12.60 14.16 11.56
CA GLN A 217 -12.08 14.53 12.89
C GLN A 217 -12.27 13.40 13.93
N PHE A 218 -13.36 12.63 13.81
CA PHE A 218 -13.57 11.43 14.62
C PHE A 218 -12.48 10.40 14.35
N VAL A 219 -12.17 10.07 13.09
CA VAL A 219 -11.14 9.09 12.74
C VAL A 219 -9.75 9.55 13.21
N GLN A 220 -9.40 10.83 13.05
CA GLN A 220 -8.17 11.41 13.62
C GLN A 220 -8.10 11.16 15.14
N SER A 221 -9.17 11.48 15.86
CA SER A 221 -9.25 11.30 17.31
C SER A 221 -9.23 9.81 17.71
N TYR A 222 -9.83 8.95 16.89
CA TYR A 222 -9.88 7.52 17.08
C TYR A 222 -8.50 6.87 16.94
N CYS A 223 -7.72 7.24 15.91
CA CYS A 223 -6.32 6.84 15.80
C CYS A 223 -5.54 7.22 17.06
N ALA A 224 -5.65 8.48 17.50
CA ALA A 224 -4.95 8.98 18.68
C ALA A 224 -5.33 8.21 19.94
N LYS A 225 -6.63 7.94 20.12
CA LYS A 225 -7.15 7.15 21.22
C LYS A 225 -6.59 5.73 21.24
N VAL A 226 -6.67 5.01 20.12
CA VAL A 226 -6.19 3.62 20.04
C VAL A 226 -4.68 3.54 20.28
N PHE A 227 -3.91 4.49 19.74
CA PHE A 227 -2.46 4.55 20.01
C PHE A 227 -2.18 4.83 21.49
N ALA A 228 -2.87 5.77 22.12
CA ALA A 228 -2.70 6.03 23.55
C ALA A 228 -3.08 4.82 24.42
N GLU A 229 -4.20 4.15 24.12
CA GLU A 229 -4.65 2.94 24.83
C GLU A 229 -3.69 1.76 24.65
N ALA A 230 -3.00 1.67 23.51
CA ALA A 230 -1.94 0.69 23.27
C ALA A 230 -0.58 1.09 23.89
N GLY A 231 -0.49 2.23 24.59
CA GLY A 231 0.69 2.65 25.34
C GLY A 231 1.72 3.46 24.53
N TYR A 232 1.33 4.05 23.40
CA TYR A 232 2.19 4.94 22.63
C TYR A 232 2.17 6.37 23.19
N THR A 233 3.30 7.07 23.06
CA THR A 233 3.30 8.54 23.17
C THR A 233 2.70 9.12 21.89
N VAL A 234 1.58 9.82 22.00
CA VAL A 234 0.85 10.35 20.85
C VAL A 234 1.23 11.80 20.55
N GLU A 235 1.52 12.08 19.29
CA GLU A 235 1.72 13.40 18.72
C GLU A 235 0.64 13.69 17.67
N LEU A 236 -0.01 14.85 17.77
CA LEU A 236 -0.80 15.45 16.70
C LEU A 236 0.10 16.38 15.89
N HIS A 237 0.62 15.89 14.77
CA HIS A 237 1.54 16.63 13.93
C HIS A 237 0.76 17.50 12.94
N ALA A 238 0.50 18.74 13.35
CA ALA A 238 -0.09 19.76 12.50
C ALA A 238 0.91 20.21 11.42
N PHE A 239 0.42 20.36 10.20
CA PHE A 239 1.21 20.84 9.06
C PHE A 239 0.40 21.79 8.20
N SER A 240 1.09 22.54 7.34
CA SER A 240 0.47 23.33 6.28
C SER A 240 1.30 23.20 5.01
N SER A 241 0.67 22.74 3.94
CA SER A 241 1.29 22.44 2.65
C SER A 241 0.28 22.63 1.53
N GLY A 242 0.70 23.14 0.37
CA GLY A 242 -0.19 23.30 -0.77
C GLY A 242 -1.41 24.21 -0.53
N GLY A 243 -1.34 25.15 0.43
CA GLY A 243 -2.46 26.01 0.81
C GLY A 243 -3.53 25.32 1.68
N GLN A 244 -3.30 24.09 2.11
CA GLN A 244 -4.15 23.34 3.03
C GLN A 244 -3.43 23.10 4.37
N SER A 245 -4.22 22.89 5.42
CA SER A 245 -3.72 22.49 6.74
C SER A 245 -4.36 21.18 7.14
N GLY A 246 -3.54 20.30 7.73
CA GLY A 246 -3.95 18.96 8.17
C GLY A 246 -3.21 18.55 9.44
N VAL A 247 -3.58 17.40 9.97
CA VAL A 247 -3.01 16.84 11.20
C VAL A 247 -2.76 15.34 11.02
N ASN A 248 -1.49 14.95 10.95
CA ASN A 248 -1.13 13.55 11.09
C ASN A 248 -1.26 13.12 12.55
N VAL A 249 -1.60 11.85 12.76
CA VAL A 249 -1.62 11.24 14.10
C VAL A 249 -0.48 10.26 14.19
N ILE A 250 0.45 10.48 15.12
CA ILE A 250 1.66 9.67 15.26
C ILE A 250 1.69 9.08 16.67
N GLY A 251 1.81 7.76 16.78
CA GLY A 251 2.13 7.06 18.02
C GLY A 251 3.58 6.61 18.00
N THR A 252 4.36 6.93 19.04
CA THR A 252 5.75 6.48 19.19
C THR A 252 5.91 5.59 20.41
N ARG A 253 6.52 4.42 20.24
CA ARG A 253 6.94 3.51 21.30
C ARG A 253 8.45 3.25 21.20
N PRO A 254 9.26 3.79 22.14
CA PRO A 254 10.70 3.62 22.10
C PRO A 254 11.15 2.16 22.15
N GLY A 255 12.18 1.82 21.37
CA GLY A 255 12.84 0.53 21.41
C GLY A 255 13.70 0.35 22.67
N LEU A 256 13.92 -0.91 23.07
CA LEU A 256 14.64 -1.24 24.30
C LEU A 256 16.16 -1.06 24.17
N THR A 257 16.73 -1.40 23.01
CA THR A 257 18.19 -1.47 22.81
C THR A 257 18.69 -0.49 21.75
N ARG A 258 17.86 -0.15 20.77
CA ARG A 258 18.16 0.80 19.67
C ARG A 258 17.03 1.81 19.47
N PRO A 259 16.75 2.66 20.47
CA PRO A 259 15.64 3.63 20.40
C PRO A 259 15.81 4.70 19.31
N ALA A 260 17.02 4.88 18.76
CA ALA A 260 17.26 5.82 17.66
C ALA A 260 16.77 5.29 16.30
N GLU A 261 16.77 3.97 16.09
CA GLU A 261 16.34 3.32 14.86
C GLU A 261 14.82 3.15 14.85
N GLN A 262 14.16 3.55 13.76
CA GLN A 262 12.72 3.66 13.68
C GLN A 262 12.14 2.79 12.57
N VAL A 263 11.12 1.99 12.92
CA VAL A 263 10.25 1.29 11.97
C VAL A 263 8.88 1.94 12.03
N ILE A 264 8.36 2.38 10.89
CA ILE A 264 7.07 3.07 10.78
C ILE A 264 6.05 2.14 10.14
N VAL A 265 4.84 2.06 10.68
CA VAL A 265 3.67 1.40 10.08
C VAL A 265 2.56 2.42 9.90
N SER A 266 2.00 2.55 8.70
CA SER A 266 1.14 3.69 8.39
C SER A 266 0.11 3.45 7.27
N ALA A 267 -0.89 4.32 7.22
CA ALA A 267 -1.95 4.44 6.22
C ALA A 267 -2.56 5.85 6.31
N HIS A 268 -3.30 6.31 5.30
CA HIS A 268 -4.01 7.60 5.38
C HIS A 268 -5.46 7.44 5.83
N TYR A 269 -5.98 8.46 6.51
CA TYR A 269 -7.33 8.42 7.07
C TYR A 269 -8.33 9.36 6.42
N ASP A 270 -7.89 10.35 5.64
CA ASP A 270 -8.80 11.15 4.83
C ASP A 270 -9.38 10.34 3.67
N HIS A 271 -10.48 10.84 3.08
CA HIS A 271 -11.00 10.29 1.84
C HIS A 271 -11.84 11.32 1.08
N LEU A 272 -12.23 10.98 -0.15
CA LEU A 272 -13.02 11.84 -1.04
C LEU A 272 -14.44 12.13 -0.53
N VAL A 273 -14.98 13.28 -0.95
CA VAL A 273 -16.38 13.67 -0.70
C VAL A 273 -17.32 12.67 -1.38
N GLY A 274 -18.33 12.21 -0.65
CA GLY A 274 -19.39 11.36 -1.21
C GLY A 274 -19.01 9.89 -1.39
N CYS A 275 -17.82 9.47 -0.97
CA CYS A 275 -17.39 8.08 -0.98
C CYS A 275 -17.13 7.59 0.46
N VAL A 276 -17.44 6.32 0.71
CA VAL A 276 -17.22 5.69 2.02
C VAL A 276 -15.75 5.31 2.21
N GLY A 277 -15.03 4.96 1.14
CA GLY A 277 -13.59 4.67 1.21
C GLY A 277 -13.27 3.49 2.12
N ALA A 278 -14.02 2.40 2.03
CA ALA A 278 -13.80 1.23 2.88
C ALA A 278 -12.47 0.55 2.53
N ASP A 279 -12.20 0.33 1.24
CA ASP A 279 -10.88 -0.10 0.79
C ASP A 279 -9.88 1.05 0.92
N ASP A 280 -10.29 2.25 0.49
CA ASP A 280 -9.47 3.43 0.27
C ASP A 280 -9.75 4.56 1.29
N ASN A 281 -9.04 4.68 2.40
CA ASN A 281 -8.11 3.70 2.93
C ASN A 281 -8.48 3.28 4.36
N ALA A 282 -9.78 3.09 4.64
CA ALA A 282 -10.23 2.60 5.94
C ALA A 282 -9.65 1.21 6.25
N SER A 283 -9.46 0.38 5.22
CA SER A 283 -8.83 -0.95 5.32
C SER A 283 -7.39 -0.87 5.83
N GLY A 284 -6.59 0.07 5.32
CA GLY A 284 -5.22 0.31 5.77
C GLY A 284 -5.17 0.88 7.18
N VAL A 285 -6.02 1.87 7.50
CA VAL A 285 -6.10 2.43 8.86
C VAL A 285 -6.46 1.36 9.88
N ALA A 286 -7.47 0.52 9.62
CA ALA A 286 -7.80 -0.61 10.50
C ALA A 286 -6.61 -1.57 10.68
N GLY A 287 -5.82 -1.78 9.62
CA GLY A 287 -4.56 -2.54 9.70
C GLY A 287 -3.52 -1.89 10.62
N VAL A 288 -3.35 -0.56 10.54
CA VAL A 288 -2.42 0.19 11.41
C VAL A 288 -2.86 0.09 12.87
N LEU A 289 -4.15 0.27 13.15
CA LEU A 289 -4.69 0.20 14.51
C LEU A 289 -4.47 -1.18 15.13
N GLU A 290 -4.70 -2.25 14.35
CA GLU A 290 -4.48 -3.61 14.83
C GLU A 290 -2.99 -3.94 15.00
N ALA A 291 -2.15 -3.51 14.07
CA ALA A 291 -0.70 -3.64 14.19
C ALA A 291 -0.15 -2.89 15.41
N ALA A 292 -0.69 -1.71 15.73
CA ALA A 292 -0.32 -0.95 16.92
C ALA A 292 -0.56 -1.76 18.20
N ARG A 293 -1.75 -2.36 18.35
CA ARG A 293 -2.07 -3.19 19.53
C ARG A 293 -1.16 -4.41 19.64
N VAL A 294 -0.96 -5.10 18.52
CA VAL A 294 -0.23 -6.37 18.46
C VAL A 294 1.28 -6.17 18.68
N LEU A 295 1.89 -5.18 18.03
CA LEU A 295 3.33 -4.95 18.16
C LEU A 295 3.67 -4.29 19.51
N ALA A 296 2.77 -3.50 20.09
CA ALA A 296 2.95 -2.94 21.44
C ALA A 296 3.02 -4.00 22.54
N ALA A 297 2.43 -5.18 22.34
CA ALA A 297 2.48 -6.27 23.32
C ALA A 297 3.84 -7.01 23.34
N ALA A 298 4.71 -6.78 22.35
CA ALA A 298 6.03 -7.43 22.29
C ALA A 298 7.14 -6.53 22.85
N ALA A 299 8.26 -7.16 23.24
CA ALA A 299 9.53 -6.47 23.41
C ALA A 299 10.11 -6.17 22.01
N LEU A 300 10.50 -4.91 21.79
CA LEU A 300 11.01 -4.42 20.51
C LEU A 300 12.37 -3.75 20.74
N ASP A 301 13.37 -4.12 19.96
CA ASP A 301 14.70 -3.51 20.05
C ASP A 301 14.76 -2.10 19.46
N ARG A 302 14.07 -1.90 18.34
CA ARG A 302 13.94 -0.61 17.64
C ARG A 302 12.68 0.13 18.05
N THR A 303 12.67 1.44 17.84
CA THR A 303 11.48 2.28 18.03
C THR A 303 10.43 1.93 16.99
N LEU A 304 9.20 1.70 17.46
CA LEU A 304 8.04 1.56 16.60
C LEU A 304 7.28 2.87 16.53
N ILE A 305 7.02 3.33 15.31
CA ILE A 305 6.12 4.43 15.01
C ILE A 305 4.91 3.87 14.28
N VAL A 306 3.72 4.26 14.73
CA VAL A 306 2.46 4.02 14.02
C VAL A 306 1.88 5.36 13.60
N ALA A 307 1.38 5.48 12.38
CA ALA A 307 0.90 6.75 11.86
C ALA A 307 -0.38 6.65 11.03
N CYS A 308 -1.31 7.55 11.28
CA CYS A 308 -2.43 7.85 10.38
C CYS A 308 -2.11 9.17 9.66
N TRP A 309 -1.84 9.10 8.36
CA TRP A 309 -1.55 10.27 7.52
C TRP A 309 -2.83 11.00 7.12
N ASP A 310 -2.72 12.31 6.95
CA ASP A 310 -3.82 13.16 6.53
C ASP A 310 -3.57 13.76 5.15
N LEU A 311 -4.64 14.08 4.44
CA LEU A 311 -4.63 14.74 3.14
C LEU A 311 -3.80 13.99 2.07
N GLU A 312 -3.92 12.66 2.00
CA GLU A 312 -3.37 11.84 0.92
C GLU A 312 -4.01 12.21 -0.41
N GLU A 313 -5.34 12.32 -0.41
CA GLU A 313 -6.15 12.56 -1.62
C GLU A 313 -5.94 13.98 -2.19
N ALA A 314 -5.40 14.88 -1.37
CA ALA A 314 -5.00 16.23 -1.75
C ALA A 314 -3.55 16.31 -2.27
N GLY A 315 -2.89 15.16 -2.46
CA GLY A 315 -1.54 15.06 -2.99
C GLY A 315 -0.48 14.70 -1.94
N LEU A 316 -0.75 13.69 -1.09
CA LEU A 316 0.20 13.12 -0.12
C LEU A 316 0.69 14.13 0.93
N LEU A 317 -0.11 15.14 1.28
CA LEU A 317 0.39 16.31 2.00
C LEU A 317 0.91 15.97 3.39
N GLY A 318 0.22 15.06 4.10
CA GLY A 318 0.61 14.61 5.43
C GLY A 318 1.91 13.80 5.45
N SER A 319 2.04 12.79 4.59
CA SER A 319 3.26 12.00 4.49
C SER A 319 4.44 12.83 3.97
N GLN A 320 4.21 13.77 3.05
CA GLN A 320 5.22 14.74 2.63
C GLN A 320 5.73 15.60 3.79
N ALA A 321 4.81 16.15 4.61
CA ALA A 321 5.17 16.96 5.76
C ALA A 321 6.00 16.15 6.78
N TYR A 322 5.59 14.92 7.07
CA TYR A 322 6.33 14.04 7.99
C TYR A 322 7.71 13.67 7.44
N ALA A 323 7.79 13.19 6.20
CA ALA A 323 9.04 12.77 5.59
C ALA A 323 10.03 13.93 5.47
N ALA A 324 9.55 15.15 5.18
CA ALA A 324 10.38 16.37 5.20
C ALA A 324 10.92 16.67 6.60
N ARG A 325 10.07 16.62 7.63
CA ARG A 325 10.46 16.81 9.02
C ARG A 325 11.50 15.78 9.47
N ALA A 326 11.27 14.50 9.17
CA ALA A 326 12.17 13.42 9.52
C ALA A 326 13.56 13.59 8.88
N ALA A 327 13.60 13.97 7.60
CA ALA A 327 14.86 14.27 6.91
C ALA A 327 15.59 15.48 7.52
N GLN A 328 14.87 16.56 7.84
CA GLN A 328 15.45 17.75 8.49
C GLN A 328 16.02 17.43 9.88
N ARG A 329 15.38 16.50 10.62
CA ARG A 329 15.82 16.07 11.95
C ARG A 329 16.90 14.99 11.92
N GLY A 330 17.22 14.43 10.76
CA GLY A 330 18.14 13.29 10.64
C GLY A 330 17.62 12.03 11.35
N GLU A 331 16.31 11.79 11.32
CA GLU A 331 15.71 10.61 11.93
C GLU A 331 16.21 9.32 11.23
N GLN A 332 16.56 8.31 12.02
CA GLN A 332 17.08 7.03 11.50
C GLN A 332 15.93 6.07 11.20
N ILE A 333 15.19 6.38 10.12
CA ILE A 333 14.10 5.52 9.64
C ILE A 333 14.70 4.33 8.89
N THR A 334 14.60 3.14 9.48
CA THR A 334 15.11 1.90 8.90
C THR A 334 14.10 1.23 7.99
N MET A 335 12.80 1.48 8.19
CA MET A 335 11.73 0.96 7.33
C MET A 335 10.43 1.75 7.53
N VAL A 336 9.68 1.97 6.45
CA VAL A 336 8.30 2.46 6.48
C VAL A 336 7.41 1.45 5.78
N TYR A 337 6.33 1.02 6.41
CA TYR A 337 5.26 0.24 5.79
C TYR A 337 4.07 1.16 5.55
N VAL A 338 3.68 1.34 4.29
CA VAL A 338 2.48 2.07 3.90
C VAL A 338 1.47 1.05 3.39
N MET A 339 0.38 0.89 4.14
CA MET A 339 -0.76 0.06 3.78
C MET A 339 -1.74 0.92 3.00
N GLU A 340 -1.97 0.57 1.75
CA GLU A 340 -2.76 1.33 0.80
C GLU A 340 -3.73 0.42 0.07
N MET A 341 -4.99 0.43 0.48
CA MET A 341 -6.02 -0.50 -0.01
C MET A 341 -5.58 -1.95 0.14
N ILE A 342 -6.02 -2.59 1.23
CA ILE A 342 -5.60 -3.95 1.57
C ILE A 342 -6.77 -4.94 1.64
N GLY A 343 -7.97 -4.52 1.24
CA GLY A 343 -9.20 -5.23 1.51
C GLY A 343 -9.86 -5.85 0.28
N TYR A 344 -9.59 -5.36 -0.93
CA TYR A 344 -10.28 -5.84 -2.12
C TYR A 344 -9.57 -7.03 -2.79
N ARG A 345 -10.36 -8.08 -3.01
CA ARG A 345 -9.90 -9.34 -3.60
C ARG A 345 -10.91 -9.85 -4.60
N SER A 346 -10.41 -10.34 -5.73
CA SER A 346 -11.24 -11.06 -6.70
C SER A 346 -10.53 -12.31 -7.18
N THR A 347 -11.20 -13.44 -6.98
CA THR A 347 -10.77 -14.72 -7.54
C THR A 347 -11.21 -14.88 -8.99
N GLN A 348 -11.91 -13.95 -9.64
CA GLN A 348 -12.35 -14.14 -11.04
C GLN A 348 -11.16 -13.98 -12.03
N PRO A 349 -11.00 -14.85 -13.05
CA PRO A 349 -10.00 -14.64 -14.10
C PRO A 349 -10.17 -13.27 -14.76
N GLY A 350 -9.05 -12.61 -15.09
CA GLY A 350 -9.08 -11.29 -15.73
C GLY A 350 -9.49 -10.13 -14.82
N SER A 351 -9.65 -10.35 -13.51
CA SER A 351 -9.99 -9.29 -12.57
C SER A 351 -8.82 -8.38 -12.17
N GLN A 352 -7.59 -8.79 -12.46
CA GLN A 352 -6.39 -7.97 -12.32
C GLN A 352 -5.95 -7.46 -13.69
N SER A 353 -5.85 -6.15 -13.84
CA SER A 353 -5.14 -5.52 -14.97
C SER A 353 -3.69 -5.18 -14.59
N ILE A 354 -2.82 -5.08 -15.59
CA ILE A 354 -1.43 -4.62 -15.41
C ILE A 354 -1.26 -3.35 -16.25
N PRO A 355 -0.96 -2.19 -15.63
CA PRO A 355 -0.79 -0.94 -16.36
C PRO A 355 0.42 -1.05 -17.28
N ASN A 356 0.25 -0.80 -18.59
CA ASN A 356 1.31 -0.94 -19.59
C ASN A 356 2.11 -2.25 -19.41
N GLU A 357 1.43 -3.38 -19.59
CA GLU A 357 1.99 -4.71 -19.29
C GLU A 357 3.32 -4.98 -19.99
N GLN A 358 3.55 -4.44 -21.19
CA GLN A 358 4.83 -4.60 -21.89
C GLN A 358 5.99 -3.96 -21.11
N LEU A 359 5.78 -2.76 -20.58
CA LEU A 359 6.77 -2.07 -19.74
C LEU A 359 6.93 -2.77 -18.39
N PHE A 360 5.83 -3.18 -17.76
CA PHE A 360 5.88 -3.93 -16.50
C PHE A 360 6.58 -5.29 -16.66
N ALA A 361 6.43 -5.97 -17.79
CA ALA A 361 7.13 -7.22 -18.06
C ALA A 361 8.65 -7.03 -18.19
N LEU A 362 9.10 -5.85 -18.62
CA LEU A 362 10.52 -5.50 -18.66
C LEU A 362 11.09 -5.24 -17.26
N LEU A 363 10.33 -4.53 -16.42
CA LEU A 363 10.77 -4.08 -15.10
C LEU A 363 10.58 -5.16 -14.02
N PHE A 364 9.48 -5.91 -14.11
CA PHE A 364 9.01 -6.88 -13.11
C PHE A 364 8.61 -8.22 -13.78
N PRO A 365 9.53 -8.88 -14.54
CA PRO A 365 9.20 -10.05 -15.35
C PRO A 365 8.63 -11.20 -14.54
N GLN A 366 9.13 -11.42 -13.32
CA GLN A 366 8.66 -12.52 -12.46
C GLN A 366 7.24 -12.26 -11.96
N GLN A 367 6.93 -11.02 -11.59
CA GLN A 367 5.62 -10.61 -11.08
C GLN A 367 4.58 -10.71 -12.19
N VAL A 368 4.88 -10.21 -13.39
CA VAL A 368 3.98 -10.33 -14.56
C VAL A 368 3.78 -11.81 -14.94
N ALA A 369 4.84 -12.63 -14.93
CA ALA A 369 4.72 -14.06 -15.20
C ALA A 369 3.81 -14.78 -14.20
N ARG A 370 3.91 -14.44 -12.90
CA ARG A 370 3.02 -14.98 -11.85
C ARG A 370 1.57 -14.57 -12.09
N ILE A 371 1.30 -13.32 -12.42
CA ILE A 371 -0.07 -12.83 -12.69
C ILE A 371 -0.65 -13.52 -13.94
N ARG A 372 0.13 -13.68 -15.02
CA ARG A 372 -0.27 -14.42 -16.22
C ARG A 372 -0.60 -15.88 -15.92
N ALA A 373 0.28 -16.57 -15.19
CA ALA A 373 0.07 -17.95 -14.80
C ALA A 373 -1.19 -18.13 -13.92
N ASN A 374 -1.50 -17.11 -13.11
CA ASN A 374 -2.71 -17.05 -12.30
C ASN A 374 -3.94 -16.53 -13.06
N GLN A 375 -3.94 -16.55 -14.40
CA GLN A 375 -5.05 -16.12 -15.24
C GLN A 375 -5.55 -14.69 -14.92
N TYR A 376 -4.63 -13.81 -14.51
CA TYR A 376 -4.95 -12.43 -14.14
C TYR A 376 -6.00 -12.34 -13.02
N ARG A 377 -6.00 -13.25 -12.06
CA ARG A 377 -6.82 -13.12 -10.83
C ARG A 377 -6.19 -12.11 -9.88
N GLY A 378 -7.02 -11.24 -9.32
CA GLY A 378 -6.65 -10.27 -8.29
C GLY A 378 -6.81 -10.85 -6.89
N ASP A 379 -6.21 -12.00 -6.61
CA ASP A 379 -6.35 -12.73 -5.34
C ASP A 379 -5.07 -12.74 -4.49
N PHE A 380 -4.18 -11.77 -4.73
CA PHE A 380 -2.89 -11.61 -4.08
C PHE A 380 -2.71 -10.19 -3.54
N ILE A 381 -1.82 -10.03 -2.56
CA ILE A 381 -1.31 -8.72 -2.13
C ILE A 381 0.00 -8.39 -2.85
N ALA A 382 0.21 -7.12 -3.23
CA ALA A 382 1.45 -6.64 -3.81
C ALA A 382 2.25 -5.83 -2.79
N ALA A 383 3.56 -6.05 -2.71
CA ALA A 383 4.47 -5.21 -1.94
C ALA A 383 5.63 -4.71 -2.81
N PHE A 384 5.78 -3.40 -2.95
CA PHE A 384 6.89 -2.80 -3.69
C PHE A 384 7.76 -1.96 -2.77
N GLY A 385 9.08 -2.03 -2.92
CA GLY A 385 10.01 -1.28 -2.08
C GLY A 385 11.16 -0.65 -2.83
N ASN A 386 11.78 0.39 -2.26
CA ASN A 386 13.08 0.91 -2.70
C ASN A 386 14.22 0.23 -1.93
N PRO A 387 15.42 0.07 -2.50
CA PRO A 387 16.56 -0.43 -1.73
C PRO A 387 16.82 0.45 -0.50
N PRO A 388 17.21 -0.13 0.65
CA PRO A 388 17.52 -1.54 0.93
C PRO A 388 16.34 -2.36 1.54
N THR A 389 15.18 -2.43 0.88
CA THR A 389 13.98 -3.14 1.41
C THR A 389 13.94 -4.66 1.19
N THR A 390 14.98 -5.27 0.62
CA THR A 390 14.97 -6.70 0.22
C THR A 390 14.60 -7.66 1.37
N SER A 391 15.13 -7.43 2.57
CA SER A 391 14.82 -8.26 3.75
C SER A 391 13.35 -8.13 4.17
N ALA A 392 12.81 -6.91 4.12
CA ALA A 392 11.41 -6.63 4.44
C ALA A 392 10.46 -7.33 3.45
N LEU A 393 10.76 -7.27 2.15
CA LEU A 393 10.00 -7.93 1.10
C LEU A 393 10.02 -9.46 1.27
N ALA A 394 11.19 -10.05 1.54
CA ALA A 394 11.32 -11.48 1.81
C ALA A 394 10.53 -11.92 3.08
N ALA A 395 10.52 -11.07 4.12
CA ALA A 395 9.75 -11.31 5.33
C ALA A 395 8.23 -11.21 5.10
N ILE A 396 7.78 -10.31 4.21
CA ILE A 396 6.39 -10.27 3.73
C ILE A 396 6.05 -11.60 3.04
N GLU A 397 6.86 -12.06 2.07
CA GLU A 397 6.59 -13.33 1.36
C GLU A 397 6.53 -14.53 2.32
N THR A 398 7.49 -14.62 3.25
CA THR A 398 7.56 -15.71 4.24
C THR A 398 6.34 -15.73 5.15
N THR A 399 5.94 -14.56 5.67
CA THR A 399 4.79 -14.45 6.57
C THR A 399 3.47 -14.64 5.81
N ALA A 400 3.36 -14.10 4.59
CA ALA A 400 2.20 -14.29 3.73
C ALA A 400 1.99 -15.78 3.41
N ALA A 401 3.05 -16.50 3.05
CA ALA A 401 3.00 -17.95 2.85
C ALA A 401 2.53 -18.70 4.11
N ARG A 402 3.04 -18.29 5.28
CA ARG A 402 2.65 -18.86 6.59
C ARG A 402 1.14 -18.75 6.87
N VAL A 403 0.50 -17.66 6.47
CA VAL A 403 -0.94 -17.42 6.70
C VAL A 403 -1.81 -17.76 5.48
N GLY A 404 -1.21 -18.36 4.44
CA GLY A 404 -1.93 -18.73 3.21
C GLY A 404 -2.47 -17.51 2.46
N LEU A 405 -1.66 -16.46 2.36
CA LEU A 405 -1.90 -15.26 1.55
C LEU A 405 -0.99 -15.29 0.31
N PRO A 406 -1.54 -15.36 -0.91
CA PRO A 406 -0.76 -15.12 -2.11
C PRO A 406 -0.18 -13.70 -2.08
N ALA A 407 1.13 -13.58 -2.28
CA ALA A 407 1.82 -12.30 -2.31
C ALA A 407 2.75 -12.21 -3.51
N THR A 408 2.90 -11.01 -4.05
CA THR A 408 3.90 -10.69 -5.06
C THR A 408 4.73 -9.51 -4.57
N THR A 409 6.05 -9.64 -4.58
CA THR A 409 6.94 -8.59 -4.09
C THR A 409 7.90 -8.11 -5.17
N GLY A 410 8.31 -6.85 -5.12
CA GLY A 410 9.23 -6.26 -6.08
C GLY A 410 10.05 -5.13 -5.49
N SER A 411 11.34 -5.06 -5.82
CA SER A 411 12.16 -3.89 -5.50
C SER A 411 12.31 -3.02 -6.74
N GLN A 412 12.28 -1.70 -6.56
CA GLN A 412 12.44 -0.73 -7.65
C GLN A 412 13.23 0.50 -7.18
N THR A 413 13.80 1.26 -8.10
CA THR A 413 14.55 2.50 -7.78
C THR A 413 13.73 3.72 -8.17
N ALA A 414 14.07 4.88 -7.60
CA ALA A 414 13.39 6.14 -7.92
C ALA A 414 13.35 6.47 -9.43
N ALA A 415 14.33 5.99 -10.20
CA ALA A 415 14.38 6.16 -11.65
C ALA A 415 13.21 5.50 -12.40
N ILE A 416 12.56 4.50 -11.80
CA ILE A 416 11.44 3.75 -12.40
C ILE A 416 10.08 4.41 -12.05
N LEU A 417 10.06 5.33 -11.08
CA LEU A 417 8.82 6.00 -10.63
C LEU A 417 8.16 6.83 -11.71
N ALA A 418 8.93 7.51 -12.55
CA ALA A 418 8.38 8.28 -13.68
C ALA A 418 7.75 7.38 -14.78
N LEU A 419 8.04 6.08 -14.74
CA LEU A 419 7.64 5.13 -15.78
C LEU A 419 6.48 4.24 -15.34
N THR A 420 6.09 4.27 -14.07
CA THR A 420 5.11 3.35 -13.48
C THR A 420 4.16 4.10 -12.54
N PRO A 421 2.92 3.63 -12.36
CA PRO A 421 1.99 4.22 -11.39
C PRO A 421 2.35 3.89 -9.93
N LEU A 422 3.53 3.34 -9.65
CA LEU A 422 3.93 2.94 -8.30
C LEU A 422 4.12 4.14 -7.36
N ALA A 423 4.33 5.36 -7.88
CA ALA A 423 4.62 6.56 -7.10
C ALA A 423 3.35 7.34 -6.63
N ARG A 424 2.25 6.64 -6.34
CA ARG A 424 0.91 7.25 -6.18
C ARG A 424 0.29 7.10 -4.80
N SER A 425 1.11 6.87 -3.77
CA SER A 425 0.64 6.77 -2.37
C SER A 425 1.73 7.30 -1.42
N ASP A 426 1.41 7.38 -0.13
CA ASP A 426 2.18 8.00 0.95
C ASP A 426 3.59 7.46 1.18
N HIS A 427 3.97 6.36 0.54
CA HIS A 427 5.36 5.87 0.54
C HIS A 427 6.27 6.73 -0.35
N THR A 428 5.70 7.44 -1.33
CA THR A 428 6.45 8.21 -2.34
C THR A 428 7.33 9.30 -1.72
N PRO A 429 6.85 10.12 -0.77
CA PRO A 429 7.68 11.14 -0.15
C PRO A 429 8.88 10.59 0.63
N PHE A 430 8.78 9.35 1.12
CA PHE A 430 9.89 8.63 1.76
C PHE A 430 10.90 8.15 0.72
N TRP A 431 10.44 7.55 -0.38
CA TRP A 431 11.31 7.15 -1.50
C TRP A 431 12.10 8.32 -2.08
N LEU A 432 11.45 9.47 -2.30
CA LEU A 432 12.10 10.68 -2.80
C LEU A 432 13.18 11.24 -1.85
N ARG A 433 13.15 10.84 -0.58
CA ARG A 433 14.12 11.23 0.46
C ARG A 433 15.08 10.10 0.83
N ASN A 434 15.09 9.02 0.04
CA ASN A 434 15.92 7.82 0.26
C ASN A 434 15.66 7.09 1.58
N PHE A 435 14.47 7.28 2.19
CA PHE A 435 14.05 6.41 3.28
C PHE A 435 13.58 5.06 2.73
N PRO A 436 13.96 3.93 3.35
CA PRO A 436 13.47 2.62 2.95
C PRO A 436 11.97 2.54 3.26
N ALA A 437 11.14 2.31 2.24
CA ALA A 437 9.69 2.21 2.39
C ALA A 437 9.10 1.12 1.51
N LEU A 438 8.05 0.47 2.01
CA LEU A 438 7.20 -0.47 1.29
C LEU A 438 5.84 0.13 1.02
N PHE A 439 5.40 -0.04 -0.22
CA PHE A 439 4.05 0.17 -0.70
C PHE A 439 3.34 -1.19 -0.72
N LEU A 440 2.43 -1.42 0.24
CA LEU A 440 1.66 -2.66 0.37
C LEU A 440 0.21 -2.42 -0.05
N THR A 441 -0.22 -3.04 -1.13
CA THR A 441 -1.51 -2.73 -1.79
C THR A 441 -2.12 -3.93 -2.48
N ASP A 442 -3.45 -3.96 -2.54
CA ASP A 442 -4.23 -4.87 -3.39
C ASP A 442 -4.33 -4.39 -4.86
N THR A 443 -3.58 -3.35 -5.22
CA THR A 443 -3.49 -2.74 -6.55
C THR A 443 -4.68 -1.89 -6.98
N ALA A 444 -5.58 -1.52 -6.07
CA ALA A 444 -6.47 -0.38 -6.22
C ALA A 444 -7.27 -0.40 -7.54
N GLU A 445 -7.16 0.63 -8.38
CA GLU A 445 -7.90 0.77 -9.64
C GLU A 445 -7.64 -0.34 -10.66
N PHE A 446 -6.54 -1.08 -10.50
CA PHE A 446 -6.21 -2.17 -11.42
C PHE A 446 -7.01 -3.44 -11.15
N ARG A 447 -7.78 -3.46 -10.06
CA ARG A 447 -8.58 -4.61 -9.61
C ARG A 447 -9.96 -4.22 -9.06
N ASN A 448 -10.04 -3.16 -8.25
CA ASN A 448 -11.24 -2.76 -7.53
C ASN A 448 -12.12 -1.82 -8.39
N PRO A 449 -13.29 -2.25 -8.86
CA PRO A 449 -14.21 -1.40 -9.64
C PRO A 449 -14.88 -0.32 -8.78
N ASN A 450 -14.78 -0.41 -7.45
CA ASN A 450 -15.36 0.55 -6.51
C ASN A 450 -14.40 1.69 -6.16
N TYR A 451 -13.14 1.63 -6.61
CA TYR A 451 -12.13 2.66 -6.34
C TYR A 451 -12.65 4.07 -6.65
N HIS A 452 -12.48 4.98 -5.70
CA HIS A 452 -12.98 6.37 -5.72
C HIS A 452 -14.51 6.49 -5.93
N CYS A 453 -15.30 5.44 -5.67
CA CYS A 453 -16.74 5.39 -5.94
C CYS A 453 -17.14 5.87 -7.36
N ARG A 454 -16.26 5.67 -8.34
CA ARG A 454 -16.46 6.18 -9.71
C ARG A 454 -17.68 5.52 -10.35
N ASN A 455 -18.39 6.27 -11.18
CA ASN A 455 -19.55 5.77 -11.94
C ASN A 455 -20.69 5.23 -11.05
N GLY A 456 -20.83 5.75 -9.82
CA GLY A 456 -21.91 5.37 -8.90
C GLY A 456 -21.69 4.04 -8.18
N THR A 457 -20.46 3.50 -8.21
CA THR A 457 -20.07 2.36 -7.37
C THR A 457 -19.92 2.78 -5.91
N ALA A 458 -19.87 1.81 -5.01
CA ALA A 458 -19.80 2.06 -3.58
C ALA A 458 -18.65 1.26 -2.96
N ASP A 459 -17.59 1.96 -2.55
CA ASP A 459 -16.49 1.37 -1.80
C ASP A 459 -16.89 1.20 -0.32
N THR A 460 -17.43 0.03 0.01
CA THR A 460 -18.07 -0.25 1.31
C THR A 460 -17.46 -1.47 1.97
N VAL A 461 -17.68 -1.66 3.27
CA VAL A 461 -17.16 -2.84 3.99
C VAL A 461 -17.64 -4.15 3.34
N GLN A 462 -18.83 -4.15 2.74
CA GLN A 462 -19.42 -5.31 2.06
C GLN A 462 -18.71 -5.68 0.75
N THR A 463 -17.94 -4.76 0.15
CA THR A 463 -17.18 -5.03 -1.06
C THR A 463 -15.80 -5.64 -0.77
N LEU A 464 -15.41 -5.78 0.50
CA LEU A 464 -14.08 -6.27 0.90
C LEU A 464 -14.08 -7.75 1.31
N ASP A 465 -12.93 -8.40 1.12
CA ASP A 465 -12.61 -9.70 1.71
C ASP A 465 -11.84 -9.47 3.02
N ILE A 466 -12.57 -9.54 4.14
CA ILE A 466 -12.02 -9.25 5.47
C ILE A 466 -10.91 -10.24 5.86
N ASP A 467 -11.01 -11.50 5.44
CA ASP A 467 -9.99 -12.50 5.77
C ASP A 467 -8.71 -12.25 4.98
N PHE A 468 -8.82 -11.78 3.74
CA PHE A 468 -7.70 -11.30 2.94
C PHE A 468 -7.03 -10.08 3.61
N ALA A 469 -7.80 -9.09 4.05
CA ALA A 469 -7.27 -7.89 4.70
C ALA A 469 -6.55 -8.20 6.03
N VAL A 470 -7.14 -9.10 6.84
CA VAL A 470 -6.54 -9.59 8.08
C VAL A 470 -5.22 -10.30 7.79
N LYS A 471 -5.19 -11.19 6.80
CA LYS A 471 -3.94 -11.88 6.40
C LYS A 471 -2.88 -10.92 5.87
N THR A 472 -3.28 -9.87 5.15
CA THR A 472 -2.36 -8.80 4.72
C THR A 472 -1.76 -8.10 5.94
N THR A 473 -2.60 -7.76 6.92
CA THR A 473 -2.15 -7.18 8.20
C THR A 473 -1.19 -8.13 8.94
N GLN A 474 -1.47 -9.43 8.97
CA GLN A 474 -0.59 -10.46 9.54
C GLN A 474 0.78 -10.51 8.85
N ALA A 475 0.79 -10.49 7.51
CA ALA A 475 2.02 -10.51 6.72
C ALA A 475 2.89 -9.28 7.03
N MET A 476 2.28 -8.10 7.07
CA MET A 476 2.93 -6.84 7.43
C MET A 476 3.46 -6.88 8.87
N VAL A 477 2.65 -7.28 9.85
CA VAL A 477 3.05 -7.40 11.26
C VAL A 477 4.23 -8.35 11.43
N GLY A 478 4.23 -9.50 10.75
CA GLY A 478 5.36 -10.44 10.82
C GLY A 478 6.65 -9.86 10.25
N SER A 479 6.57 -9.15 9.11
CA SER A 479 7.71 -8.45 8.53
C SER A 479 8.23 -7.34 9.44
N ALA A 480 7.34 -6.47 9.93
CA ALA A 480 7.68 -5.39 10.84
C ALA A 480 8.29 -5.91 12.16
N TYR A 481 7.72 -6.96 12.75
CA TYR A 481 8.23 -7.58 13.97
C TYR A 481 9.64 -8.15 13.80
N GLN A 482 9.91 -8.80 12.67
CA GLN A 482 11.26 -9.27 12.35
C GLN A 482 12.24 -8.09 12.24
N LEU A 483 11.89 -7.02 11.53
CA LEU A 483 12.77 -5.85 11.42
C LEU A 483 12.93 -5.09 12.73
N LEU A 484 11.90 -5.03 13.57
CA LEU A 484 11.99 -4.38 14.88
C LEU A 484 12.99 -5.08 15.82
N ASN A 485 13.30 -6.36 15.58
CA ASN A 485 14.18 -7.20 16.40
C ASN A 485 15.39 -7.79 15.65
N ALA A 486 15.55 -7.50 14.36
CA ALA A 486 16.69 -7.97 13.58
C ALA A 486 17.99 -7.40 14.17
N PRO A 487 19.08 -8.16 14.28
CA PRO A 487 20.32 -7.70 14.92
C PRO A 487 20.88 -6.40 14.36
#